data_AF-A0A3A4ZAT0-F1
#
_entry.id   AF-A0A3A4ZAT0-F1
#
_cell.length_a   1.000
_cell.length_b   1.000
_cell.length_c   1.000
_cell.angle_alpha   90.00
_cell.angle_beta   90.00
_cell.angle_gamma   90.00
#
_symmetry.space_group_name_H-M   'P 1'
#
loop_
_entity.id
_entity.type
_entity.pdbx_description
1 polymer ?
#
loop_
_entity_poly.entity_id
_entity_poly.type
_entity_poly.pdbx_seq_one_letter_code
_entity_poly.pdbx_strand_id
1 'polypeptide(L)'
;MKSKDRGNIGPMALPPNRQEEDVNFFLSRLEKLLQNLSERIKVLPKVDEKGDSECPFAESLYFDKHEAAKELTHAVEKLSGYLNWVEEQIARCRKNENLIDTDRISLNSLEAREKYDHAKKSQELELRKYLYLKKSMLRLKAEAKALLAQADKKKWPLGVPQAGAGSSPEDILEAVMNRRLPVLQPQPARPIYHWPSSDSPHPWASQQPILRGGIRLPTEWPSPAYGPGYSGQSPADTEDQGPSAAQERRESSDLDAGWRSSQPMQSVAVAPG
;
A
#
# COMPACT_ATOMS: atom_id res chain seq x y z
N MET A 1 -61.94 -17.90 -15.20
CA MET A 1 -60.53 -18.24 -14.93
C MET A 1 -59.69 -16.99 -15.20
N LYS A 2 -59.22 -16.29 -14.16
CA LYS A 2 -58.35 -15.10 -14.30
C LYS A 2 -56.99 -15.47 -13.76
N SER A 3 -56.03 -15.61 -14.66
CA SER A 3 -54.64 -15.96 -14.36
C SER A 3 -54.00 -14.85 -13.53
N LYS A 4 -53.60 -15.23 -12.31
CA LYS A 4 -52.90 -14.40 -11.34
C LYS A 4 -51.43 -14.37 -11.75
N ASP A 5 -51.06 -13.33 -12.48
CA ASP A 5 -49.69 -13.06 -12.88
C ASP A 5 -48.84 -12.81 -11.62
N ARG A 6 -48.02 -13.79 -11.24
CA ARG A 6 -47.08 -13.66 -10.12
C ARG A 6 -45.83 -13.03 -10.67
N GLY A 7 -45.74 -11.70 -10.50
CA GLY A 7 -44.53 -10.94 -10.74
C GLY A 7 -43.35 -11.60 -10.05
N ASN A 8 -42.42 -12.10 -10.87
CA ASN A 8 -41.12 -12.60 -10.46
C ASN A 8 -40.29 -11.39 -10.00
N ILE A 9 -40.33 -11.09 -8.70
CA ILE A 9 -39.48 -10.06 -8.10
C ILE A 9 -38.09 -10.69 -8.03
N GLY A 10 -37.29 -10.46 -9.07
CA GLY A 10 -35.90 -10.89 -9.14
C GLY A 10 -35.09 -10.39 -7.93
N PRO A 11 -33.93 -11.00 -7.65
CA PRO A 11 -33.12 -10.69 -6.48
C PRO A 11 -32.87 -9.18 -6.41
N MET A 12 -33.40 -8.57 -5.35
CA MET A 12 -33.34 -7.15 -5.09
C MET A 12 -31.86 -6.77 -4.94
N ALA A 13 -31.27 -6.27 -6.03
CA ALA A 13 -29.90 -5.80 -6.05
C ALA A 13 -29.76 -4.72 -4.97
N LEU A 14 -28.87 -4.95 -4.02
CA LEU A 14 -28.60 -4.01 -2.94
C LEU A 14 -28.28 -2.63 -3.55
N PRO A 15 -28.80 -1.53 -2.97
CA PRO A 15 -28.54 -0.19 -3.49
C PRO A 15 -27.02 0.06 -3.52
N PRO A 16 -26.48 0.60 -4.62
CA PRO A 16 -25.04 0.67 -4.89
C PRO A 16 -24.23 1.42 -3.81
N ASN A 17 -24.86 2.30 -3.04
CA ASN A 17 -24.18 3.11 -2.01
C ASN A 17 -23.59 2.29 -0.85
N ARG A 18 -24.20 1.16 -0.46
CA ARG A 18 -23.74 0.44 0.75
C ARG A 18 -22.38 -0.23 0.55
N GLN A 19 -22.11 -0.71 -0.67
CA GLN A 19 -20.86 -1.38 -1.03
C GLN A 19 -19.69 -0.41 -1.11
N GLU A 20 -19.92 0.84 -1.52
CA GLU A 20 -18.87 1.87 -1.56
C GLU A 20 -18.35 2.26 -0.17
N GLU A 21 -19.26 2.44 0.79
CA GLU A 21 -18.92 2.73 2.19
C GLU A 21 -18.09 1.60 2.79
N ASP A 22 -18.49 0.35 2.55
CA ASP A 22 -17.76 -0.84 2.96
C ASP A 22 -16.34 -0.86 2.38
N VAL A 23 -16.17 -0.51 1.09
CA VAL A 23 -14.84 -0.43 0.45
C VAL A 23 -14.00 0.65 1.11
N ASN A 24 -14.53 1.86 1.32
CA ASN A 24 -13.76 2.96 1.93
C ASN A 24 -13.35 2.65 3.38
N PHE A 25 -14.24 2.04 4.16
CA PHE A 25 -13.91 1.55 5.50
C PHE A 25 -12.81 0.49 5.44
N PHE A 26 -12.90 -0.42 4.48
CA PHE A 26 -11.89 -1.46 4.28
C PHE A 26 -10.53 -0.89 3.89
N LEU A 27 -10.47 0.13 3.02
CA LEU A 27 -9.20 0.79 2.66
C LEU A 27 -8.56 1.50 3.85
N SER A 28 -9.36 2.22 4.64
CA SER A 28 -8.89 2.83 5.89
C SER A 28 -8.34 1.79 6.87
N ARG A 29 -8.99 0.62 6.97
CA ARG A 29 -8.50 -0.49 7.79
C ARG A 29 -7.18 -1.06 7.23
N LEU A 30 -7.06 -1.21 5.92
CA LEU A 30 -5.85 -1.72 5.27
C LEU A 30 -4.65 -0.79 5.51
N GLU A 31 -4.85 0.52 5.43
CA GLU A 31 -3.81 1.52 5.76
C GLU A 31 -3.33 1.39 7.22
N LYS A 32 -4.24 1.18 8.17
CA LYS A 32 -3.88 0.91 9.57
C LYS A 32 -3.07 -0.39 9.73
N LEU A 33 -3.43 -1.46 9.01
CA LEU A 33 -2.69 -2.72 9.03
C LEU A 33 -1.27 -2.56 8.46
N LEU A 34 -1.13 -1.78 7.38
CA LEU A 34 0.18 -1.43 6.82
C LEU A 34 1.05 -0.69 7.83
N GLN A 35 0.48 0.32 8.49
CA GLN A 35 1.19 1.08 9.52
C GLN A 35 1.61 0.18 10.69
N ASN A 36 0.69 -0.64 11.21
CA ASN A 36 0.96 -1.57 12.32
C ASN A 36 2.12 -2.53 11.99
N LEU A 37 2.10 -3.18 10.81
CA LEU A 37 3.19 -4.06 10.41
C LEU A 37 4.52 -3.31 10.23
N SER A 38 4.48 -2.11 9.65
CA SER A 38 5.66 -1.25 9.46
C SER A 38 6.32 -0.88 10.80
N GLU A 39 5.51 -0.52 11.80
CA GLU A 39 5.98 -0.21 13.15
C GLU A 39 6.61 -1.44 13.82
N ARG A 40 5.95 -2.61 13.74
CA ARG A 40 6.48 -3.87 14.28
C ARG A 40 7.83 -4.24 13.66
N ILE A 41 7.99 -4.10 12.33
CA ILE A 41 9.25 -4.39 11.63
C ILE A 41 10.41 -3.49 12.11
N LYS A 42 10.12 -2.23 12.48
CA LYS A 42 11.13 -1.26 12.92
C LYS A 42 11.70 -1.56 14.30
N VAL A 43 10.88 -2.12 15.20
CA VAL A 43 11.27 -2.39 16.60
C VAL A 43 11.88 -3.78 16.81
N LEU A 44 11.99 -4.61 15.77
CA LEU A 44 12.55 -5.96 15.88
C LEU A 44 14.04 -5.92 16.31
N PRO A 45 14.41 -6.63 17.40
CA PRO A 45 15.81 -6.78 17.79
C PRO A 45 16.57 -7.68 16.81
N LYS A 46 17.89 -7.58 16.85
CA LYS A 46 18.77 -8.53 16.16
C LYS A 46 18.74 -9.86 16.88
N VAL A 47 18.64 -10.94 16.11
CA VAL A 47 18.61 -12.33 16.59
C VAL A 47 19.66 -13.07 15.79
N ASP A 48 20.43 -13.94 16.45
CA ASP A 48 21.43 -14.78 15.79
C ASP A 48 20.80 -16.00 15.10
N GLU A 49 21.60 -16.89 14.52
CA GLU A 49 21.10 -18.11 13.86
C GLU A 49 20.51 -19.13 14.83
N LYS A 50 20.80 -19.00 16.13
CA LYS A 50 20.33 -19.92 17.19
C LYS A 50 19.03 -19.44 17.83
N GLY A 51 18.56 -18.24 17.50
CA GLY A 51 17.38 -17.64 18.14
C GLY A 51 17.72 -16.84 19.40
N ASP A 52 19.00 -16.64 19.70
CA ASP A 52 19.44 -15.87 20.85
C ASP A 52 19.46 -14.37 20.53
N SER A 53 19.01 -13.56 21.49
CA SER A 53 18.96 -12.10 21.41
C SER A 53 19.19 -11.50 22.80
N GLU A 54 19.88 -10.36 22.85
CA GLU A 54 20.06 -9.59 24.10
C GLU A 54 18.71 -9.11 24.67
N CYS A 55 17.70 -8.93 23.81
CA CYS A 55 16.35 -8.61 24.22
C CYS A 55 15.60 -9.88 24.65
N PRO A 56 15.12 -9.97 25.91
CA PRO A 56 14.37 -11.13 26.41
C PRO A 56 12.98 -11.27 25.77
N PHE A 57 12.47 -10.22 25.13
CA PHE A 57 11.16 -10.20 24.47
C PHE A 57 11.24 -10.44 22.95
N ALA A 58 12.42 -10.81 22.43
CA ALA A 58 12.62 -10.93 20.99
C ALA A 58 11.63 -11.89 20.32
N GLU A 59 11.47 -13.10 20.85
CA GLU A 59 10.55 -14.08 20.27
C GLU A 59 9.11 -13.56 20.20
N SER A 60 8.63 -12.90 21.27
CA SER A 60 7.30 -12.29 21.32
C SER A 60 7.12 -11.20 20.26
N LEU A 61 8.11 -10.31 20.08
CA LEU A 61 8.07 -9.27 19.05
C LEU A 61 8.05 -9.86 17.63
N TYR A 62 8.79 -10.95 17.39
CA TYR A 62 8.74 -11.66 16.11
C TYR A 62 7.40 -12.37 15.90
N PHE A 63 6.78 -12.91 16.95
CA PHE A 63 5.43 -13.46 16.93
C PHE A 63 4.38 -12.41 16.55
N ASP A 64 4.40 -11.25 17.19
CA ASP A 64 3.50 -10.14 16.86
C ASP A 64 3.67 -9.69 15.41
N LYS A 65 4.91 -9.57 14.93
CA LYS A 65 5.18 -9.26 13.51
C LYS A 65 4.60 -10.33 12.59
N HIS A 66 4.66 -11.60 12.98
CA HIS A 66 4.13 -12.71 12.19
C HIS A 66 2.61 -12.67 12.11
N GLU A 67 1.92 -12.44 13.22
CA GLU A 67 0.46 -12.29 13.25
C GLU A 67 0.00 -11.07 12.44
N ALA A 68 0.67 -9.92 12.58
CA ALA A 68 0.37 -8.74 11.77
C ALA A 68 0.57 -8.99 10.26
N ALA A 69 1.60 -9.76 9.89
CA ALA A 69 1.84 -10.13 8.50
C ALA A 69 0.75 -11.07 7.96
N LYS A 70 0.26 -12.02 8.78
CA LYS A 70 -0.87 -12.88 8.40
C LYS A 70 -2.15 -12.07 8.19
N GLU A 71 -2.48 -11.17 9.12
CA GLU A 71 -3.66 -10.31 9.00
C GLU A 71 -3.61 -9.45 7.73
N LEU A 72 -2.45 -8.84 7.45
CA LEU A 72 -2.26 -8.05 6.23
C LEU A 72 -2.38 -8.92 4.98
N THR A 73 -1.85 -10.14 4.99
CA THR A 73 -1.95 -11.09 3.86
C THR A 73 -3.42 -11.40 3.54
N HIS A 74 -4.21 -11.75 4.57
CA HIS A 74 -5.64 -12.00 4.42
C HIS A 74 -6.40 -10.75 3.92
N ALA A 75 -6.03 -9.56 4.39
CA ALA A 75 -6.61 -8.32 3.88
C ALA A 75 -6.25 -8.07 2.40
N VAL A 76 -5.03 -8.35 1.97
CA VAL A 76 -4.62 -8.21 0.55
C VAL A 76 -5.37 -9.19 -0.36
N GLU A 77 -5.66 -10.39 0.12
CA GLU A 77 -6.49 -11.36 -0.59
C GLU A 77 -7.92 -10.81 -0.77
N LYS A 78 -8.54 -10.33 0.31
CA LYS A 78 -9.88 -9.71 0.27
C LYS A 78 -9.93 -8.47 -0.64
N LEU A 79 -8.86 -7.68 -0.70
CA LEU A 79 -8.75 -6.51 -1.58
C LEU A 79 -8.95 -6.87 -3.06
N SER A 80 -8.57 -8.08 -3.48
CA SER A 80 -8.74 -8.54 -4.86
C SER A 80 -10.22 -8.72 -5.23
N GLY A 81 -11.06 -9.15 -4.29
CA GLY A 81 -12.51 -9.21 -4.50
C GLY A 81 -13.13 -7.83 -4.71
N TYR A 82 -12.72 -6.84 -3.91
CA TYR A 82 -13.17 -5.46 -4.10
C TYR A 82 -12.64 -4.84 -5.41
N LEU A 83 -11.42 -5.19 -5.85
CA LEU A 83 -10.90 -4.72 -7.13
C LEU A 83 -11.77 -5.17 -8.30
N ASN A 84 -12.17 -6.45 -8.31
CA ASN A 84 -13.08 -6.98 -9.32
C ASN A 84 -14.41 -6.21 -9.33
N TRP A 85 -14.98 -5.96 -8.15
CA TRP A 85 -16.20 -5.17 -8.03
C TRP A 85 -16.03 -3.74 -8.60
N VAL A 86 -14.92 -3.06 -8.31
CA VAL A 86 -14.65 -1.72 -8.89
C VAL A 86 -14.52 -1.79 -10.41
N GLU A 87 -13.93 -2.85 -10.95
CA GLU A 87 -13.83 -3.05 -12.40
C GLU A 87 -15.21 -3.26 -13.06
N GLU A 88 -16.10 -4.01 -12.41
CA GLU A 88 -17.50 -4.15 -12.84
C GLU A 88 -18.23 -2.79 -12.83
N GLN A 89 -18.02 -1.96 -11.80
CA GLN A 89 -18.61 -0.62 -11.76
C GLN A 89 -18.08 0.28 -12.87
N ILE A 90 -16.77 0.24 -13.16
CA ILE A 90 -16.17 0.96 -14.29
C ILE A 90 -16.79 0.51 -15.62
N ALA A 91 -16.95 -0.80 -15.83
CA ALA A 91 -17.56 -1.34 -17.03
C ALA A 91 -19.02 -0.91 -17.17
N ARG A 92 -19.78 -0.93 -16.07
CA ARG A 92 -21.17 -0.42 -16.00
C ARG A 92 -21.24 1.06 -16.37
N CYS A 93 -20.39 1.91 -15.79
CA CYS A 93 -20.37 3.34 -16.09
C CYS A 93 -20.09 3.61 -17.57
N ARG A 94 -19.12 2.91 -18.18
CA ARG A 94 -18.81 3.04 -19.62
C ARG A 94 -19.96 2.59 -20.51
N LYS A 95 -20.63 1.49 -20.13
CA LYS A 95 -21.82 1.02 -20.86
C LYS A 95 -22.94 2.06 -20.82
N ASN A 96 -23.19 2.64 -19.65
CA ASN A 96 -24.19 3.69 -19.50
C ASN A 96 -23.85 4.94 -20.31
N GLU A 97 -22.58 5.36 -20.32
CA GLU A 97 -22.12 6.49 -21.13
C GLU A 97 -22.39 6.27 -22.62
N ASN A 98 -22.09 5.08 -23.14
CA ASN A 98 -22.38 4.72 -24.54
C ASN A 98 -23.89 4.74 -24.85
N LEU A 99 -24.74 4.29 -23.92
CA LEU A 99 -26.19 4.33 -24.08
C LEU A 99 -26.70 5.79 -24.11
N ILE A 100 -26.23 6.61 -23.16
CA ILE A 100 -26.54 8.04 -23.08
C ILE A 100 -26.17 8.73 -24.40
N ASP A 101 -24.98 8.46 -24.93
CA ASP A 101 -24.52 9.06 -26.19
C ASP A 101 -25.35 8.59 -27.39
N THR A 102 -25.68 7.31 -27.47
CA THR A 102 -26.49 6.74 -28.56
C THR A 102 -27.91 7.32 -28.55
N ASP A 103 -28.56 7.33 -27.38
CA ASP A 103 -29.90 7.85 -27.21
C ASP A 103 -29.94 9.35 -27.51
N ARG A 104 -28.94 10.11 -27.04
CA ARG A 104 -28.83 11.56 -27.28
C ARG A 104 -28.81 11.92 -28.77
N ILE A 105 -28.15 11.14 -29.62
CA ILE A 105 -28.06 11.38 -31.06
C ILE A 105 -29.45 11.28 -31.73
N SER A 106 -30.30 10.40 -31.23
CA SER A 106 -31.65 10.17 -31.79
C SER A 106 -32.67 11.27 -31.43
N LEU A 107 -32.32 12.19 -30.51
CA LEU A 107 -33.23 13.21 -30.00
C LEU A 107 -33.18 14.49 -30.84
N ASN A 108 -34.34 14.99 -31.23
CA ASN A 108 -34.48 16.28 -31.91
C ASN A 108 -34.81 17.43 -30.94
N SER A 109 -35.32 17.13 -29.74
CA SER A 109 -35.68 18.14 -28.74
C SER A 109 -34.44 18.65 -28.00
N LEU A 110 -34.28 19.98 -27.93
CA LEU A 110 -33.22 20.64 -27.19
C LEU A 110 -33.29 20.31 -25.68
N GLU A 111 -34.48 20.43 -25.09
CA GLU A 111 -34.69 20.15 -23.67
C GLU A 111 -34.34 18.70 -23.30
N ALA A 112 -34.67 17.76 -24.19
CA ALA A 112 -34.30 16.36 -23.99
C ALA A 112 -32.77 16.17 -24.04
N ARG A 113 -32.08 16.82 -25.00
CA ARG A 113 -30.61 16.77 -25.09
C ARG A 113 -29.92 17.35 -23.85
N GLU A 114 -30.43 18.44 -23.28
CA GLU A 114 -29.89 19.03 -22.05
C GLU A 114 -29.97 18.06 -20.86
N LYS A 115 -31.07 17.29 -20.75
CA LYS A 115 -31.20 16.24 -19.72
C LYS A 115 -30.16 15.12 -19.91
N TYR A 116 -29.88 14.74 -21.15
CA TYR A 116 -28.82 13.77 -21.46
C TYR A 116 -27.42 14.33 -21.18
N ASP A 117 -27.17 15.62 -21.43
CA ASP A 117 -25.90 16.26 -21.08
C ASP A 117 -25.67 16.26 -19.55
N HIS A 118 -26.73 16.49 -18.76
CA HIS A 118 -26.67 16.36 -17.31
C HIS A 118 -26.40 14.90 -16.89
N ALA A 119 -27.12 13.94 -17.47
CA ALA A 119 -26.90 12.52 -17.20
C ALA A 119 -25.47 12.08 -17.54
N LYS A 120 -24.92 12.55 -18.67
CA LYS A 120 -23.54 12.30 -19.08
C LYS A 120 -22.54 12.82 -18.06
N LYS A 121 -22.67 14.08 -17.64
CA LYS A 121 -21.80 14.68 -16.61
C LYS A 121 -21.87 13.89 -15.29
N SER A 122 -23.06 13.47 -14.88
CA SER A 122 -23.24 12.64 -13.69
C SER A 122 -22.53 11.29 -13.83
N GLN A 123 -22.64 10.64 -14.98
CA GLN A 123 -22.00 9.36 -15.25
C GLN A 123 -20.46 9.48 -15.33
N GLU A 124 -19.93 10.55 -15.91
CA GLU A 124 -18.50 10.86 -15.95
C GLU A 124 -17.91 11.06 -14.55
N LEU A 125 -18.62 11.78 -13.67
CA LEU A 125 -18.20 11.97 -12.28
C LEU A 125 -18.11 10.64 -11.52
N GLU A 126 -19.12 9.78 -11.71
CA GLU A 126 -19.14 8.44 -11.10
C GLU A 126 -17.99 7.56 -11.64
N LEU A 127 -17.73 7.59 -12.96
CA LEU A 127 -16.61 6.89 -13.56
C LEU A 127 -15.26 7.35 -12.98
N ARG A 128 -15.05 8.67 -12.86
CA ARG A 128 -13.81 9.23 -12.27
C ARG A 128 -13.61 8.76 -10.83
N LYS A 129 -14.69 8.70 -10.04
CA LYS A 129 -14.65 8.18 -8.66
C LYS A 129 -14.16 6.73 -8.61
N TYR A 130 -14.71 5.83 -9.43
CA TYR A 130 -14.27 4.44 -9.45
C TYR A 130 -12.85 4.25 -10.00
N LEU A 131 -12.43 5.07 -10.98
CA LEU A 131 -11.05 5.08 -11.45
C LEU A 131 -10.07 5.51 -10.35
N TYR A 132 -10.42 6.54 -9.58
CA TYR A 132 -9.63 6.95 -8.41
C TYR A 132 -9.53 5.82 -7.38
N LEU A 133 -10.67 5.19 -7.05
CA LEU A 133 -10.73 4.08 -6.11
C LEU A 133 -9.84 2.91 -6.55
N LYS A 134 -9.93 2.51 -7.82
CA LYS A 134 -9.07 1.47 -8.41
C LYS A 134 -7.58 1.81 -8.26
N LYS A 135 -7.20 3.05 -8.56
CA LYS A 135 -5.80 3.51 -8.43
C LYS A 135 -5.31 3.41 -6.97
N SER A 136 -6.11 3.86 -6.01
CA SER A 136 -5.78 3.78 -4.59
C SER A 136 -5.62 2.33 -4.12
N MET A 137 -6.51 1.44 -4.54
CA MET A 137 -6.44 0.01 -4.20
C MET A 137 -5.19 -0.67 -4.78
N LEU A 138 -4.82 -0.36 -6.04
CA LEU A 138 -3.60 -0.90 -6.66
C LEU A 138 -2.35 -0.40 -5.95
N ARG A 139 -2.32 0.88 -5.54
CA ARG A 139 -1.23 1.45 -4.73
C ARG A 139 -1.08 0.69 -3.42
N LEU A 140 -2.14 0.55 -2.63
CA LEU A 140 -2.11 -0.16 -1.34
C LEU A 140 -1.71 -1.64 -1.50
N LYS A 141 -2.16 -2.30 -2.58
CA LYS A 141 -1.76 -3.67 -2.89
C LYS A 141 -0.25 -3.79 -3.14
N ALA A 142 0.34 -2.82 -3.86
CA ALA A 142 1.77 -2.80 -4.12
C ALA A 142 2.58 -2.53 -2.84
N GLU A 143 2.15 -1.55 -2.03
CA GLU A 143 2.77 -1.23 -0.74
C GLU A 143 2.72 -2.43 0.21
N ALA A 144 1.57 -3.12 0.31
CA ALA A 144 1.41 -4.30 1.14
C ALA A 144 2.36 -5.43 0.73
N LYS A 145 2.49 -5.71 -0.57
CA LYS A 145 3.43 -6.71 -1.09
C LYS A 145 4.88 -6.38 -0.75
N ALA A 146 5.27 -5.11 -0.91
CA ALA A 146 6.62 -4.67 -0.58
C ALA A 146 6.92 -4.83 0.93
N LEU A 147 5.95 -4.47 1.78
CA LEU A 147 6.08 -4.58 3.23
C LEU A 147 6.12 -6.03 3.71
N LEU A 148 5.29 -6.91 3.13
CA LEU A 148 5.34 -8.35 3.41
C LEU A 148 6.70 -8.95 3.01
N ALA A 149 7.23 -8.57 1.83
CA ALA A 149 8.57 -9.00 1.42
C ALA A 149 9.67 -8.49 2.37
N GLN A 150 9.52 -7.30 2.94
CA GLN A 150 10.43 -6.80 3.99
C GLN A 150 10.29 -7.60 5.30
N ALA A 151 9.06 -7.92 5.70
CA ALA A 151 8.76 -8.73 6.88
C ALA A 151 9.32 -10.16 6.75
N ASP A 152 9.38 -10.69 5.53
CA ASP A 152 9.92 -12.02 5.22
C ASP A 152 11.45 -12.08 5.24
N LYS A 153 12.14 -10.95 5.08
CA LYS A 153 13.61 -10.87 5.25
C LYS A 153 14.02 -10.95 6.72
N LYS A 154 13.13 -10.58 7.64
CA LYS A 154 13.34 -10.62 9.10
C LYS A 154 12.54 -11.77 9.72
N LYS A 155 12.95 -13.00 9.42
CA LYS A 155 12.33 -14.21 9.97
C LYS A 155 13.02 -14.63 11.25
N TRP A 156 12.25 -15.25 12.14
CA TRP A 156 12.80 -15.93 13.30
C TRP A 156 13.56 -17.19 12.80
N PRO A 157 14.80 -17.43 13.25
CA PRO A 157 15.67 -18.46 12.69
C PRO A 157 15.17 -19.89 12.98
N LEU A 158 14.53 -20.11 14.13
CA LEU A 158 14.06 -21.42 14.57
C LEU A 158 12.66 -21.79 14.03
N GLY A 159 12.11 -21.02 13.08
CA GLY A 159 10.80 -21.27 12.50
C GLY A 159 9.73 -20.28 12.97
N VAL A 160 8.51 -20.77 13.23
CA VAL A 160 7.41 -19.91 13.69
C VAL A 160 7.63 -19.60 15.18
N PRO A 161 7.82 -18.33 15.57
CA PRO A 161 7.98 -17.94 16.97
C PRO A 161 6.72 -18.31 17.77
N GLN A 162 6.87 -18.63 19.04
CA GLN A 162 5.73 -18.95 19.91
C GLN A 162 5.32 -17.74 20.74
N ALA A 163 4.02 -17.60 21.01
CA ALA A 163 3.53 -16.64 21.98
C ALA A 163 4.06 -17.05 23.37
N GLY A 164 4.98 -16.27 23.93
CA GLY A 164 5.47 -16.49 25.28
C GLY A 164 4.31 -16.49 26.28
N ALA A 165 4.24 -17.48 27.16
CA ALA A 165 3.09 -17.76 28.02
C ALA A 165 2.82 -16.73 29.16
N GLY A 166 3.30 -15.48 29.08
CA GLY A 166 3.31 -14.62 30.27
C GLY A 166 3.37 -13.10 30.13
N SER A 167 3.15 -12.50 28.96
CA SER A 167 3.04 -11.03 28.89
C SER A 167 2.21 -10.59 27.70
N SER A 168 1.23 -9.72 27.93
CA SER A 168 0.43 -9.15 26.84
C SER A 168 1.33 -8.30 25.93
N PRO A 169 1.21 -8.41 24.60
CA PRO A 169 1.97 -7.61 23.62
C PRO A 169 1.89 -6.09 23.86
N GLU A 170 0.75 -5.62 24.37
CA GLU A 170 0.50 -4.21 24.66
C GLU A 170 1.37 -3.71 25.81
N ASP A 171 1.58 -4.52 26.85
CA ASP A 171 2.45 -4.19 27.98
C ASP A 171 3.92 -4.07 27.56
N ILE A 172 4.35 -4.88 26.59
CA ILE A 172 5.73 -4.88 26.09
C ILE A 172 5.97 -3.68 25.17
N LEU A 173 5.05 -3.40 24.24
CA LEU A 173 5.14 -2.23 23.35
C LEU A 173 5.10 -0.93 24.16
N GLU A 174 4.24 -0.85 25.16
CA GLU A 174 4.15 0.32 26.05
C GLU A 174 5.41 0.47 26.91
N ALA A 175 5.99 -0.60 27.44
CA ALA A 175 7.24 -0.56 28.19
C ALA A 175 8.44 -0.11 27.35
N VAL A 176 8.54 -0.59 26.10
CA VAL A 176 9.61 -0.22 25.15
C VAL A 176 9.46 1.22 24.67
N MET A 177 8.24 1.66 24.32
CA MET A 177 8.01 3.04 23.88
C MET A 177 8.20 4.05 25.02
N ASN A 178 7.89 3.68 26.27
CA ASN A 178 8.07 4.56 27.42
C ASN A 178 9.50 4.58 27.99
N ARG A 179 10.47 3.86 27.39
CA ARG A 179 11.84 3.67 27.96
C ARG A 179 11.84 3.30 29.44
N ARG A 180 10.75 2.70 29.94
CA ARG A 180 10.69 2.14 31.28
C ARG A 180 11.21 0.73 31.15
N LEU A 181 12.54 0.59 31.21
CA LEU A 181 13.12 -0.68 31.60
C LEU A 181 12.37 -1.12 32.87
N PRO A 182 11.85 -2.36 32.94
CA PRO A 182 11.32 -2.86 34.19
C PRO A 182 12.45 -2.70 35.20
N VAL A 183 12.24 -1.80 36.16
CA VAL A 183 13.08 -1.73 37.35
C VAL A 183 12.95 -3.11 37.95
N LEU A 184 13.97 -3.94 37.75
CA LEU A 184 14.18 -5.16 38.51
C LEU A 184 13.96 -4.74 39.97
N GLN A 185 12.85 -5.18 40.55
CA GLN A 185 12.61 -4.96 41.97
C GLN A 185 13.89 -5.36 42.69
N PRO A 186 14.48 -4.50 43.54
CA PRO A 186 15.63 -4.88 44.33
C PRO A 186 15.24 -6.14 45.08
N GLN A 187 15.93 -7.24 44.75
CA GLN A 187 15.82 -8.51 45.45
C GLN A 187 15.91 -8.21 46.96
N PRO A 188 15.00 -8.72 47.80
CA PRO A 188 15.08 -8.51 49.23
C PRO A 188 16.47 -8.94 49.70
N ALA A 189 17.17 -8.03 50.37
CA ALA A 189 18.53 -8.22 50.84
C ALA A 189 18.61 -9.56 51.57
N ARG A 190 19.40 -10.49 51.03
CA ARG A 190 19.72 -11.72 51.73
C ARG A 190 20.40 -11.33 53.04
N PRO A 191 20.05 -11.94 54.18
CA PRO A 191 20.70 -11.67 55.44
C PRO A 191 22.21 -11.94 55.30
N ILE A 192 22.99 -10.89 55.51
CA ILE A 192 24.45 -10.92 55.49
C ILE A 192 24.88 -11.73 56.72
N TYR A 193 25.23 -12.99 56.50
CA TYR A 193 25.99 -13.76 57.49
C TYR A 193 27.38 -13.13 57.56
N HIS A 194 27.63 -12.47 58.69
CA HIS A 194 28.89 -11.88 59.10
C HIS A 194 29.87 -13.03 59.38
N TRP A 195 30.80 -13.26 58.47
CA TRP A 195 32.00 -14.05 58.75
C TRP A 195 33.06 -13.11 59.35
N PRO A 196 33.67 -13.45 60.49
CA PRO A 196 34.67 -12.58 61.11
C PRO A 196 35.96 -12.55 60.30
N SER A 197 36.50 -11.34 60.21
CA SER A 197 37.77 -10.95 59.59
C SER A 197 38.95 -11.86 59.95
N SER A 198 39.80 -12.10 58.97
CA SER A 198 41.24 -12.22 59.21
C SER A 198 41.95 -11.18 58.37
N ASP A 199 42.59 -10.27 59.09
CA ASP A 199 43.50 -9.26 58.61
C ASP A 199 44.60 -9.84 57.71
N SER A 200 44.89 -9.15 56.61
CA SER A 200 46.26 -8.99 56.13
C SER A 200 46.36 -7.78 55.20
N PRO A 201 47.28 -6.83 55.47
CA PRO A 201 47.47 -5.64 54.66
C PRO A 201 48.53 -5.90 53.58
N HIS A 202 48.21 -5.60 52.32
CA HIS A 202 49.23 -5.42 51.30
C HIS A 202 49.04 -4.11 50.53
N PRO A 203 50.04 -3.20 50.59
CA PRO A 203 50.10 -2.00 49.79
C PRO A 203 50.91 -2.28 48.52
N TRP A 204 50.36 -1.97 47.35
CA TRP A 204 51.17 -1.49 46.24
C TRP A 204 50.29 -0.79 45.21
N ALA A 205 50.63 0.48 45.01
CA ALA A 205 50.28 1.26 43.84
C ALA A 205 51.01 0.71 42.61
N SER A 206 50.34 0.69 41.47
CA SER A 206 50.96 0.71 40.13
C SER A 206 49.90 1.17 39.13
N GLN A 207 49.92 2.46 38.81
CA GLN A 207 50.49 3.01 37.58
C GLN A 207 49.62 2.74 36.34
N GLN A 208 48.98 3.80 35.86
CA GLN A 208 48.40 3.90 34.53
C GLN A 208 49.49 4.05 33.47
N PRO A 209 49.31 3.51 32.26
CA PRO A 209 49.94 4.07 31.07
C PRO A 209 48.98 4.99 30.32
N ILE A 210 49.44 6.23 30.18
CA ILE A 210 49.02 7.20 29.18
C ILE A 210 49.48 6.66 27.81
N LEU A 211 48.55 6.39 26.90
CA LEU A 211 48.88 6.27 25.46
C LEU A 211 48.25 7.43 24.69
N ARG A 212 49.12 8.41 24.50
CA ARG A 212 49.05 9.53 23.57
C ARG A 212 49.46 8.98 22.19
N GLY A 213 48.57 8.99 21.22
CA GLY A 213 48.87 8.51 19.87
C GLY A 213 47.84 9.00 18.87
N GLY A 214 48.03 10.24 18.41
CA GLY A 214 47.23 10.81 17.33
C GLY A 214 47.60 10.18 15.99
N ILE A 215 46.58 9.84 15.19
CA ILE A 215 46.68 9.80 13.74
C ILE A 215 45.46 10.57 13.21
N ARG A 216 45.75 11.62 12.45
CA ARG A 216 44.80 12.48 11.78
C ARG A 216 44.95 12.28 10.27
N LEU A 217 43.83 12.44 9.57
CA LEU A 217 43.62 12.74 8.13
C LEU A 217 43.59 11.54 7.16
N PRO A 218 43.04 11.71 5.95
CA PRO A 218 41.64 12.11 5.68
C PRO A 218 41.03 11.16 4.62
N THR A 219 39.71 11.03 4.55
CA THR A 219 39.08 10.46 3.34
C THR A 219 37.96 11.37 2.93
N GLU A 220 38.35 12.30 2.06
CA GLU A 220 37.50 13.16 1.28
C GLU A 220 36.58 12.27 0.42
N TRP A 221 35.28 12.44 0.59
CA TRP A 221 34.30 11.90 -0.33
C TRP A 221 34.17 12.90 -1.48
N PRO A 222 34.26 12.47 -2.75
CA PRO A 222 34.05 13.38 -3.86
C PRO A 222 32.57 13.79 -3.92
N SER A 223 32.32 15.09 -3.79
CA SER A 223 31.06 15.73 -4.14
C SER A 223 30.74 15.47 -5.62
N PRO A 224 29.49 15.14 -5.98
CA PRO A 224 29.06 15.19 -7.38
C PRO A 224 29.07 16.64 -7.86
N ALA A 225 29.72 16.86 -8.99
CA ALA A 225 29.83 18.14 -9.66
C ALA A 225 28.44 18.69 -10.00
N TYR A 226 28.13 19.86 -9.45
CA TYR A 226 27.18 20.80 -10.03
C TYR A 226 27.72 21.23 -11.40
N GLY A 227 26.99 20.91 -12.47
CA GLY A 227 27.20 21.54 -13.78
C GLY A 227 26.45 22.87 -13.86
N PRO A 228 27.11 24.00 -14.19
CA PRO A 228 26.45 25.23 -14.59
C PRO A 228 26.41 25.35 -16.12
N GLY A 229 25.24 25.62 -16.67
CA GLY A 229 25.00 25.91 -18.09
C GLY A 229 23.60 25.42 -18.46
N TYR A 230 22.61 26.25 -18.73
CA TYR A 230 22.63 27.37 -19.67
C TYR A 230 21.81 28.54 -19.15
N SER A 231 22.48 29.69 -19.00
CA SER A 231 21.85 31.01 -19.01
C SER A 231 21.86 31.50 -20.47
N GLY A 232 20.75 31.35 -21.17
CA GLY A 232 20.50 32.01 -22.45
C GLY A 232 19.41 33.06 -22.25
N GLN A 233 19.82 34.31 -22.02
CA GLN A 233 18.94 35.48 -22.07
C GLN A 233 18.57 35.79 -23.52
N SER A 234 17.26 35.95 -23.78
CA SER A 234 16.54 37.06 -24.45
C SER A 234 17.08 37.72 -25.73
N PRO A 235 16.34 38.62 -26.41
CA PRO A 235 14.89 38.77 -26.64
C PRO A 235 14.57 38.90 -28.15
N ALA A 236 13.30 38.82 -28.54
CA ALA A 236 12.82 39.52 -29.74
C ALA A 236 11.30 39.71 -29.64
N ASP A 237 10.92 40.95 -29.36
CA ASP A 237 9.63 41.51 -29.69
C ASP A 237 9.40 41.38 -31.20
N THR A 238 8.21 40.92 -31.60
CA THR A 238 7.61 41.32 -32.87
C THR A 238 6.12 41.44 -32.63
N GLU A 239 5.71 42.68 -32.43
CA GLU A 239 4.33 43.10 -32.55
C GLU A 239 3.78 42.78 -33.95
N ASP A 240 2.46 42.62 -33.99
CA ASP A 240 1.59 43.06 -35.07
C ASP A 240 1.53 42.20 -36.36
N GLN A 241 0.40 41.50 -36.54
CA GLN A 241 -0.60 41.84 -37.58
C GLN A 241 -1.67 40.73 -37.73
N GLY A 242 -2.92 41.10 -37.45
CA GLY A 242 -4.10 40.85 -38.30
C GLY A 242 -4.63 39.43 -38.56
N PRO A 243 -5.96 39.19 -38.44
CA PRO A 243 -6.59 37.97 -38.92
C PRO A 243 -6.85 38.07 -40.43
N SER A 244 -6.23 37.18 -41.22
CA SER A 244 -6.53 37.06 -42.64
C SER A 244 -7.41 35.83 -42.90
N ALA A 245 -8.60 36.12 -43.42
CA ALA A 245 -9.58 35.14 -43.87
C ALA A 245 -9.15 34.45 -45.17
N ALA A 246 -9.69 33.24 -45.34
CA ALA A 246 -9.83 32.49 -46.59
C ALA A 246 -8.53 32.02 -47.28
N GLN A 247 -8.38 30.70 -47.45
CA GLN A 247 -8.57 30.08 -48.76
C GLN A 247 -8.62 28.55 -48.68
N GLU A 248 -9.55 27.99 -49.45
CA GLU A 248 -9.71 26.58 -49.78
C GLU A 248 -8.46 25.93 -50.40
N ARG A 249 -8.25 24.64 -50.09
CA ARG A 249 -7.88 23.53 -51.01
C ARG A 249 -7.61 22.28 -50.14
N ARG A 250 -8.47 21.26 -50.23
CA ARG A 250 -8.45 20.11 -51.16
C ARG A 250 -7.51 18.98 -50.74
N GLU A 251 -8.08 17.77 -50.86
CA GLU A 251 -7.44 16.46 -51.05
C GLU A 251 -6.89 15.79 -49.77
N SER A 252 -7.59 14.78 -49.25
CA SER A 252 -7.55 13.36 -49.66
C SER A 252 -6.39 12.61 -49.02
N SER A 253 -6.70 11.77 -48.03
CA SER A 253 -5.98 10.56 -47.62
C SER A 253 -6.88 9.83 -46.61
N ASP A 254 -7.73 8.90 -47.05
CA ASP A 254 -7.40 7.47 -47.15
C ASP A 254 -6.53 7.00 -45.99
N LEU A 255 -7.16 6.53 -44.91
CA LEU A 255 -6.68 5.39 -44.13
C LEU A 255 -7.87 4.63 -43.55
N ASP A 256 -8.38 3.76 -44.43
CA ASP A 256 -9.07 2.52 -44.12
C ASP A 256 -8.20 1.66 -43.18
N ALA A 257 -8.64 1.50 -41.92
CA ALA A 257 -8.04 0.57 -40.97
C ALA A 257 -9.12 -0.39 -40.49
N GLY A 258 -9.32 -1.45 -41.28
CA GLY A 258 -10.20 -2.55 -40.98
C GLY A 258 -9.84 -3.25 -39.66
N TRP A 259 -10.75 -3.16 -38.70
CA TRP A 259 -10.72 -3.98 -37.50
C TRP A 259 -11.23 -5.38 -37.85
N ARG A 260 -10.31 -6.29 -38.16
CA ARG A 260 -10.59 -7.72 -38.35
C ARG A 260 -11.11 -8.32 -37.05
N SER A 261 -12.40 -8.66 -37.08
CA SER A 261 -13.09 -9.53 -36.13
C SER A 261 -12.43 -10.92 -36.13
N SER A 262 -11.82 -11.31 -35.01
CA SER A 262 -11.31 -12.66 -34.81
C SER A 262 -12.43 -13.51 -34.19
N GLN A 263 -13.08 -14.33 -35.01
CA GLN A 263 -13.92 -15.43 -34.52
C GLN A 263 -13.03 -16.59 -34.03
N PRO A 264 -13.35 -17.23 -32.89
CA PRO A 264 -12.72 -18.47 -32.49
C PRO A 264 -13.25 -19.64 -33.35
N MET A 265 -12.33 -20.37 -33.99
CA MET A 265 -12.64 -21.64 -34.64
C MET A 265 -12.95 -22.70 -33.59
N GLN A 266 -14.15 -23.30 -33.68
CA GLN A 266 -14.50 -24.51 -32.97
C GLN A 266 -13.84 -25.70 -33.67
N SER A 267 -12.89 -26.33 -32.99
CA SER A 267 -12.33 -27.62 -33.38
C SER A 267 -13.31 -28.74 -32.99
N VAL A 268 -13.99 -29.30 -34.00
CA VAL A 268 -14.76 -30.54 -33.87
C VAL A 268 -13.78 -31.70 -33.94
N ALA A 269 -13.61 -32.41 -32.82
CA ALA A 269 -12.90 -33.68 -32.78
C ALA A 269 -13.82 -34.79 -33.32
N VAL A 270 -13.45 -35.39 -34.44
CA VAL A 270 -14.03 -36.63 -34.95
C VAL A 270 -13.20 -37.79 -34.40
N ALA A 271 -13.85 -38.69 -33.66
CA ALA A 271 -13.25 -39.95 -33.22
C ALA A 271 -13.30 -40.99 -34.37
N PRO A 272 -12.27 -41.83 -34.54
CA PRO A 272 -12.35 -42.96 -35.47
C PRO A 272 -13.03 -44.15 -34.82
N GLY A 273 -14.01 -44.72 -35.52
CA GLY A 273 -14.45 -46.11 -35.41
C GLY A 273 -14.04 -46.86 -36.67
#